data_AF-A0AAU8FE27-F1
#
_entry.id   AF-A0AAU8FE27-F1
#
_cell.length_a   1.000
_cell.length_b   1.000
_cell.length_c   1.000
_cell.angle_alpha   90.00
_cell.angle_beta   90.00
_cell.angle_gamma   90.00
#
_symmetry.space_group_name_H-M   'P 1'
#
loop_
_entity.id
_entity.type
_entity.pdbx_description
1 polymer ?
#
loop_
_entity_poly.entity_id
_entity_poly.type
_entity_poly.pdbx_seq_one_letter_code
_entity_poly.pdbx_strand_id
1 'polypeptide(L)'
;MDKQEFIESGMLESHLMGLTNEEEQAQVAAMMRMDEELSGYVGELEEDIKRYFAEGSVPPPEAVREIILLRSIREKKAARATIPAKRQIPANISI
;
A
#
# COMPACT_ATOMS: atom_id res chain seq x y z
N MET A 1 5.20 24.20 11.12
CA MET A 1 4.37 23.38 12.01
C MET A 1 5.31 22.49 12.77
N ASP A 2 5.17 22.41 14.10
CA ASP A 2 5.89 21.40 14.87
C ASP A 2 5.17 20.04 14.80
N LYS A 3 5.80 18.99 15.34
CA LYS A 3 5.27 17.62 15.30
C LYS A 3 3.94 17.48 16.04
N GLN A 4 3.81 18.15 17.18
CA GLN A 4 2.67 18.00 18.07
C GLN A 4 1.44 18.66 17.45
N GLU A 5 1.59 19.88 16.94
CA GLU A 5 0.56 20.57 16.16
C GLU A 5 0.12 19.74 14.96
N PHE A 6 1.08 19.11 14.26
CA PHE A 6 0.79 18.28 13.10
C PHE A 6 -0.08 17.06 13.43
N ILE A 7 0.24 16.38 14.54
CA ILE A 7 -0.55 15.25 15.04
C ILE A 7 -1.95 15.71 15.48
N GLU A 8 -2.04 16.84 16.19
CA GLU A 8 -3.32 17.37 16.69
C GLU A 8 -4.20 17.98 15.59
N SER A 9 -3.64 18.27 14.42
CA SER A 9 -4.35 18.92 13.31
C SER A 9 -5.43 18.05 12.64
N GLY A 10 -5.41 16.72 12.84
CA GLY A 10 -6.30 15.80 12.12
C GLY A 10 -5.88 15.52 10.66
N MET A 11 -4.70 16.01 10.25
CA MET A 11 -4.23 15.87 8.86
C MET A 11 -3.83 14.42 8.54
N LEU A 12 -3.35 13.66 9.52
CA LEU A 12 -2.95 12.26 9.34
C LEU A 12 -4.16 11.36 9.10
N GLU A 13 -5.23 11.55 9.86
CA GLU A 13 -6.51 10.86 9.72
C GLU A 13 -7.11 11.17 8.35
N SER A 14 -7.14 12.46 7.99
CA SER A 14 -7.61 12.92 6.69
C SER A 14 -6.78 12.31 5.56
N HIS A 15 -5.48 12.16 5.75
CA HIS A 15 -4.58 11.54 4.78
C HIS A 15 -4.90 10.06 4.57
N LEU A 16 -5.00 9.30 5.66
CA LEU A 16 -5.32 7.87 5.64
C LEU A 16 -6.71 7.58 5.05
N MET A 17 -7.65 8.50 5.23
CA MET A 17 -8.99 8.42 4.64
C MET A 17 -9.04 8.88 3.18
N GLY A 18 -7.93 9.37 2.61
CA GLY A 18 -7.88 9.89 1.24
C GLY A 18 -8.61 11.22 1.04
N LEU A 19 -8.77 12.00 2.12
CA LEU A 19 -9.48 13.29 2.13
C LEU A 19 -8.54 14.49 1.97
N THR A 20 -7.23 14.29 2.05
CA THR A 20 -6.23 15.35 1.87
C THR A 20 -6.08 15.77 0.42
N ASN A 21 -5.87 17.07 0.20
CA ASN A 21 -5.49 17.62 -1.10
C ASN A 21 -4.00 17.33 -1.45
N GLU A 22 -3.56 17.71 -2.65
CA GLU A 22 -2.19 17.42 -3.12
C GLU A 22 -1.08 18.06 -2.26
N GLU A 23 -1.32 19.27 -1.75
CA GLU A 23 -0.35 19.99 -0.91
C GLU A 23 -0.21 19.29 0.46
N GLU A 24 -1.33 18.93 1.07
CA GLU A 24 -1.38 18.19 2.33
C GLU A 24 -0.74 16.80 2.20
N GLN A 25 -1.00 16.09 1.09
CA GLN A 25 -0.35 14.81 0.80
C GLN A 25 1.18 14.96 0.73
N ALA A 26 1.67 16.01 0.05
CA ALA A 26 3.10 16.28 -0.04
C ALA A 26 3.70 16.63 1.33
N GLN A 27 2.97 17.36 2.16
CA GLN A 27 3.38 17.73 3.51
C GLN A 27 3.48 16.50 4.42
N VAL A 28 2.48 15.61 4.42
CA VAL A 28 2.51 14.35 5.16
C VAL A 28 3.68 13.47 4.71
N ALA A 29 3.88 13.32 3.41
CA ALA A 29 4.99 12.55 2.86
C ALA A 29 6.37 13.14 3.18
N ALA A 30 6.49 14.47 3.30
CA ALA A 30 7.72 15.10 3.78
C ALA A 30 7.95 14.80 5.26
N MET A 31 6.91 14.95 6.10
CA MET A 31 7.01 14.74 7.54
C MET A 31 7.37 13.28 7.89
N MET A 32 6.70 12.31 7.27
CA MET A 32 6.97 10.87 7.48
C MET A 32 8.37 10.44 7.05
N ARG A 33 9.00 11.15 6.10
CA ARG A 33 10.39 10.89 5.70
C ARG A 33 11.41 11.46 6.68
N MET A 34 11.06 12.51 7.39
CA MET A 34 11.94 13.20 8.31
C MET A 34 11.87 12.63 9.74
N ASP A 35 10.77 11.95 10.08
CA ASP A 35 10.50 11.45 11.43
C ASP A 35 9.97 10.01 11.38
N GLU A 36 10.80 9.07 11.81
CA GLU A 36 10.47 7.64 11.83
C GLU A 36 9.46 7.28 12.94
N GLU A 37 9.45 8.03 14.05
CA GLU A 37 8.46 7.86 15.12
C GLU A 37 7.07 8.28 14.62
N LEU A 38 6.99 9.36 13.82
CA LEU A 38 5.75 9.77 13.18
C LEU A 38 5.26 8.70 12.18
N SER A 39 6.16 8.09 11.42
CA SER A 39 5.80 6.99 10.52
C SER A 39 5.22 5.79 11.29
N GLY A 40 5.82 5.44 12.44
CA GLY A 40 5.28 4.43 13.35
C GLY A 40 3.87 4.76 13.85
N TYR A 41 3.66 6.00 14.31
CA TYR A 41 2.35 6.49 14.74
C TYR A 41 1.29 6.39 13.63
N VAL A 42 1.63 6.78 12.40
CA VAL A 42 0.71 6.65 11.25
C VAL A 42 0.32 5.20 10.99
N GLY A 43 1.27 4.27 11.16
CA GLY A 43 1.00 2.83 11.02
C GLY A 43 0.03 2.30 12.09
N GLU A 44 0.19 2.72 13.35
CA GLU A 44 -0.73 2.35 14.43
C GLU A 44 -2.14 2.92 14.18
N LEU A 45 -2.21 4.18 13.76
CA LEU A 45 -3.46 4.85 13.41
C LEU A 45 -4.17 4.16 12.24
N GLU A 46 -3.43 3.73 11.21
CA GLU A 46 -3.98 3.00 10.07
C GLU A 46 -4.63 1.67 10.51
N GLU A 47 -3.97 0.91 11.39
CA GLU A 47 -4.51 -0.36 11.91
C GLU A 47 -5.77 -0.15 12.76
N ASP A 48 -5.82 0.93 13.55
CA ASP A 48 -6.99 1.29 14.33
C ASP A 48 -8.18 1.65 13.45
N ILE A 49 -7.95 2.44 12.40
CA ILE A 49 -8.97 2.78 11.40
C ILE A 49 -9.46 1.52 10.67
N LYS A 50 -8.56 0.63 10.24
CA LYS A 50 -8.92 -0.63 9.59
C LYS A 50 -9.79 -1.51 10.50
N ARG A 51 -9.42 -1.63 11.77
CA ARG A 51 -10.18 -2.41 12.76
C ARG A 51 -11.60 -1.85 12.93
N TYR A 52 -11.72 -0.54 13.09
CA TYR A 52 -13.02 0.13 13.20
C TYR A 52 -13.91 -0.13 11.98
N PHE A 53 -13.37 -0.01 10.76
CA PHE A 53 -14.15 -0.28 9.55
C PHE A 53 -14.46 -1.77 9.34
N ALA A 54 -13.58 -2.67 9.78
CA ALA A 54 -13.79 -4.11 9.66
C ALA A 54 -15.00 -4.58 10.47
N GLU A 55 -15.20 -4.03 11.67
CA GLU A 55 -16.33 -4.35 12.55
C GLU A 55 -17.70 -4.07 11.91
N GLY A 56 -17.79 -3.03 11.07
CA GLY A 56 -19.01 -2.66 10.35
C GLY A 56 -19.09 -3.16 8.90
N SER A 57 -18.11 -3.95 8.45
CA SER A 57 -17.99 -4.30 7.04
C SER A 57 -19.05 -5.31 6.58
N VAL A 58 -19.55 -5.12 5.36
CA VAL A 58 -20.48 -6.06 4.71
C VAL A 58 -19.70 -6.91 3.72
N PRO A 59 -19.85 -8.24 3.71
CA PRO A 59 -19.16 -9.09 2.76
C PRO A 59 -19.56 -8.70 1.32
N PRO A 60 -18.59 -8.62 0.38
CA PRO A 60 -18.91 -8.31 -1.00
C PRO A 60 -19.82 -9.38 -1.62
N PRO A 61 -20.65 -9.05 -2.62
CA PRO A 61 -21.47 -10.03 -3.32
C PRO A 61 -20.62 -11.16 -3.95
N GLU A 62 -21.16 -12.39 -3.99
CA GLU A 62 -20.41 -13.55 -4.51
C GLU A 62 -19.95 -13.38 -5.95
N ALA A 63 -20.80 -12.80 -6.82
CA ALA A 63 -20.45 -12.52 -8.21
C ALA A 63 -19.20 -11.63 -8.33
N VAL A 64 -19.03 -10.67 -7.42
CA VAL A 64 -17.85 -9.78 -7.40
C VAL A 64 -16.60 -10.56 -6.99
N ARG A 65 -16.70 -11.45 -6.00
CA ARG A 65 -15.59 -12.32 -5.59
C ARG A 65 -15.11 -13.19 -6.74
N GLU A 66 -16.03 -13.80 -7.48
CA GLU A 66 -15.70 -14.67 -8.61
C GLU A 66 -15.00 -13.89 -9.73
N ILE A 67 -15.50 -12.70 -10.09
CA ILE A 67 -14.88 -11.84 -11.11
C ILE A 67 -13.44 -11.48 -10.74
N ILE A 68 -13.19 -11.10 -9.47
CA ILE A 68 -11.85 -10.73 -9.01
C ILE A 68 -10.92 -11.94 -9.03
N LEU A 69 -11.38 -13.11 -8.58
CA LEU A 69 -10.60 -14.34 -8.60
C LEU A 69 -10.18 -14.70 -10.04
N LEU A 70 -11.13 -14.67 -10.99
CA LEU A 70 -10.85 -14.97 -12.40
C LEU A 70 -9.85 -13.98 -13.02
N ARG A 71 -9.97 -12.68 -12.71
CA ARG A 71 -9.00 -11.65 -13.17
C ARG A 71 -7.60 -11.92 -12.62
N SER A 72 -7.47 -12.17 -11.32
CA SER A 72 -6.17 -12.44 -10.69
C SER A 72 -5.48 -13.69 -11.24
N ILE A 73 -6.24 -14.75 -11.56
CA ILE A 73 -5.71 -15.97 -12.18
C ILE A 73 -5.21 -15.68 -13.60
N ARG A 74 -5.95 -14.88 -14.38
CA ARG A 74 -5.55 -14.48 -15.73
C ARG A 74 -4.26 -13.65 -15.73
N GLU A 75 -4.14 -12.70 -14.81
CA GLU A 75 -2.94 -11.87 -14.66
C GLU A 75 -1.72 -12.70 -14.23
N LYS A 76 -1.89 -13.64 -13.29
CA LYS A 76 -0.82 -14.58 -12.90
C LYS A 76 -0.38 -15.47 -14.06
N LYS A 77 -1.31 -15.93 -14.91
CA LYS A 77 -0.98 -16.70 -16.13
C LYS A 77 -0.23 -15.84 -17.16
N ALA A 78 -0.65 -14.60 -17.37
CA ALA A 78 0.03 -13.67 -18.28
C ALA A 78 1.47 -13.38 -17.83
N ALA A 79 1.69 -13.10 -16.55
CA ALA A 79 3.01 -12.87 -15.97
C ALA A 79 3.95 -14.09 -16.08
N ARG A 80 3.40 -15.31 -16.03
CA ARG A 80 4.17 -16.55 -16.16
C ARG A 80 4.50 -16.89 -17.62
N ALA A 81 3.68 -16.44 -18.57
CA ALA A 81 3.89 -16.64 -20.01
C ALA A 81 4.95 -15.68 -20.60
N THR A 82 5.23 -14.56 -19.93
CA THR A 82 6.17 -13.53 -20.40
C THR A 82 7.60 -13.64 -19.86
N ILE A 83 7.96 -14.72 -19.13
CA ILE A 83 9.37 -14.95 -18.76
C ILE A 83 10.15 -15.38 -20.02
N PRO A 84 11.09 -14.57 -20.56
CA PRO A 84 11.86 -14.97 -21.72
C PRO A 84 12.88 -16.02 -21.29
N ALA A 85 12.81 -17.20 -21.90
CA ALA A 85 13.87 -18.20 -21.82
C ALA A 85 15.12 -17.67 -22.54
N LYS A 86 16.12 -17.17 -21.80
CA LYS A 86 17.56 -17.30 -22.11
C LYS A 86 18.46 -16.52 -21.13
N ARG A 87 19.28 -17.27 -20.40
CA ARG A 87 20.74 -17.07 -20.33
C ARG A 87 21.38 -18.40 -19.90
N GLN A 88 21.56 -19.28 -20.87
CA GLN A 88 22.49 -20.40 -20.73
C GLN A 88 23.89 -19.81 -20.95
N ILE A 89 24.65 -19.63 -19.88
CA ILE A 89 26.07 -19.29 -19.97
C ILE A 89 26.79 -20.63 -20.17
N PRO A 90 27.43 -20.91 -21.32
CA PRO A 90 28.26 -22.10 -21.42
C PRO A 90 29.46 -21.93 -20.49
N ALA A 91 29.58 -22.85 -19.54
CA ALA A 91 30.76 -23.04 -18.71
C ALA A 91 31.95 -23.40 -19.63
N ASN A 92 32.86 -22.45 -19.85
CA ASN A 92 34.21 -22.79 -20.28
C ASN A 92 35.20 -21.72 -19.83
N ILE A 93 35.67 -21.87 -18.59
CA ILE A 93 36.97 -21.36 -18.17
C ILE A 93 37.67 -22.56 -17.53
N SER A 94 38.42 -23.30 -18.35
CA SER A 94 39.45 -24.21 -17.87
C SER A 94 40.74 -23.40 -17.67
N ILE A 95 41.36 -23.62 -16.51
CA ILE A 95 42.72 -23.18 -16.15
C ILE A 95 43.73 -23.84 -17.09
#